data_AF-A0A2E5CES2-F1
#
_entry.id   AF-A0A2E5CES2-F1
#
_cell.length_a   1.000
_cell.length_b   1.000
_cell.length_c   1.000
_cell.angle_alpha   90.00
_cell.angle_beta   90.00
_cell.angle_gamma   90.00
#
_symmetry.space_group_name_H-M   'P 1'
#
loop_
_entity.id
_entity.type
_entity.pdbx_description
1 polymer ?
#
loop_
_entity_poly.entity_id
_entity_poly.type
_entity_poly.pdbx_seq_one_letter_code
_entity_poly.pdbx_strand_id
1 'polypeptide(L)'
;MLKLIIIALFSTTIAASVCNQALESMPVQAGGRVKPLLVHANETIKFITGKSKHNGMSSLETFCNLSLSSLGKTEAFDLPIKVEHIDAKKLMDIDIDANSVPSSKALNYKELIRAQIMKTKRTTPLKKELNKVWARINNYELIKNGQSWTVPVFAQEKALWHGLVDVAKDKEDLKTFLENKKKQFIDLEGDSFLLELKYVKSHIFDVAMLLALIGIFATVLLKSPKVGVFFGIFTILIEIAGMTMRVLISGRAPITNMYETVMFSGFGALVIALIVMIFKKDKIFLLAGLGYNVLCLFMMKFANNMLDPSISPLVPVLRDNFWLSTHVTTIILSYAALALSWILANIILVRNKFGKLSKADYRYYEQLIGTSVKVGVVLLAAGIILGGVWADYSWGRFWGWDPKETWSLIVLLFYMAILHGKYTNWVNTHRFVILTAAGFMSVMMAWFGVNYILATGLHSYGFSEGGAIFLGSFFLIQTIILIICGISLKGFKNAQVTS
;
A
#
# COMPACT_ATOMS: atom_id res chain seq x y z
N MET A 1 -22.78 23.67 -42.76
CA MET A 1 -22.87 23.79 -41.29
C MET A 1 -23.83 22.79 -40.65
N LEU A 2 -25.06 22.61 -41.16
CA LEU A 2 -26.05 21.72 -40.53
C LEU A 2 -25.64 20.22 -40.47
N LYS A 3 -24.92 19.70 -41.49
CA LYS A 3 -24.39 18.32 -41.46
C LYS A 3 -23.27 18.08 -40.44
N LEU A 4 -22.44 19.09 -40.12
CA LEU A 4 -21.40 18.96 -39.08
C LEU A 4 -21.99 18.94 -37.67
N ILE A 5 -23.05 19.71 -37.44
CA ILE A 5 -23.72 19.81 -36.14
C ILE A 5 -24.50 18.51 -35.81
N ILE A 6 -25.09 17.86 -36.83
CA ILE A 6 -25.82 16.59 -36.64
C ILE A 6 -24.86 15.43 -36.34
N ILE A 7 -23.67 15.39 -36.94
CA ILE A 7 -22.66 14.37 -36.64
C ILE A 7 -22.10 14.53 -35.21
N ALA A 8 -21.90 15.77 -34.75
CA ALA A 8 -21.46 16.04 -33.39
C ALA A 8 -22.49 15.60 -32.33
N LEU A 9 -23.78 15.90 -32.54
CA LEU A 9 -24.85 15.51 -31.59
C LEU A 9 -25.10 13.99 -31.55
N PHE A 10 -24.94 13.27 -32.67
CA PHE A 10 -25.06 11.80 -32.70
C PHE A 10 -23.87 11.09 -32.06
N SER A 11 -22.65 11.65 -32.16
CA SER A 11 -21.46 11.06 -31.53
C SER A 11 -21.51 11.13 -29.99
N THR A 12 -22.10 12.20 -29.43
CA THR A 12 -22.21 12.37 -27.97
C THR A 12 -23.23 11.43 -27.30
N THR A 13 -24.30 11.04 -27.99
CA THR A 13 -25.34 10.15 -27.43
C THR A 13 -24.94 8.66 -27.49
N ILE A 14 -24.14 8.25 -28.47
CA ILE A 14 -23.64 6.88 -28.60
C ILE A 14 -22.55 6.59 -27.55
N ALA A 15 -21.63 7.54 -27.33
CA ALA A 15 -20.56 7.41 -26.32
C ALA A 15 -21.10 7.23 -24.89
N ALA A 16 -22.11 8.02 -24.52
CA ALA A 16 -22.78 7.93 -23.22
C ALA A 16 -23.57 6.62 -23.02
N SER A 17 -23.95 5.93 -24.10
CA SER A 17 -24.75 4.70 -24.01
C SER A 17 -23.91 3.41 -23.87
N VAL A 18 -22.69 3.38 -24.42
CA VAL A 18 -21.81 2.19 -24.41
C VAL A 18 -20.93 2.13 -23.15
N CYS A 19 -20.31 3.25 -22.76
CA CYS A 19 -19.36 3.32 -21.66
C CYS A 19 -20.04 3.41 -20.28
N ASN A 20 -20.84 2.40 -19.94
CA ASN A 20 -21.63 2.35 -18.71
C ASN A 20 -21.22 1.17 -17.80
N GLN A 21 -21.96 1.03 -16.70
CA GLN A 21 -21.72 0.04 -15.65
C GLN A 21 -21.79 -1.42 -16.14
N ALA A 22 -22.48 -1.71 -17.25
CA ALA A 22 -22.56 -3.05 -17.82
C ALA A 22 -21.18 -3.58 -18.26
N LEU A 23 -20.26 -2.68 -18.62
CA LEU A 23 -18.92 -3.05 -19.07
C LEU A 23 -17.96 -3.42 -17.94
N GLU A 24 -18.28 -3.14 -16.67
CA GLU A 24 -17.38 -3.36 -15.54
C GLU A 24 -16.84 -4.80 -15.45
N SER A 25 -17.68 -5.76 -15.84
CA SER A 25 -17.46 -7.20 -15.78
C SER A 25 -16.91 -7.81 -17.07
N MET A 26 -16.51 -6.97 -18.04
CA MET A 26 -15.87 -7.47 -19.26
C MET A 26 -14.49 -8.04 -18.94
N PRO A 27 -14.14 -9.24 -19.42
CA PRO A 27 -12.83 -9.82 -19.18
C PRO A 27 -11.78 -9.13 -20.06
N VAL A 28 -10.65 -8.75 -19.46
CA VAL A 28 -9.51 -8.12 -20.12
C VAL A 28 -8.24 -8.81 -19.65
N GLN A 29 -7.34 -9.16 -20.57
CA GLN A 29 -6.02 -9.65 -20.22
C GLN A 29 -5.00 -8.51 -20.23
N ALA A 30 -4.33 -8.32 -19.09
CA ALA A 30 -3.21 -7.40 -18.97
C ALA A 30 -2.20 -7.91 -17.93
N GLY A 31 -0.91 -7.82 -18.25
CA GLY A 31 0.16 -8.27 -17.35
C GLY A 31 0.17 -9.79 -17.10
N GLY A 32 -0.33 -10.59 -18.04
CA GLY A 32 -0.40 -12.05 -17.91
C GLY A 32 -1.54 -12.56 -17.01
N ARG A 33 -2.49 -11.69 -16.64
CA ARG A 33 -3.67 -12.03 -15.83
C ARG A 33 -4.94 -11.53 -16.50
N VAL A 34 -6.01 -12.33 -16.43
CA VAL A 34 -7.37 -11.91 -16.83
C VAL A 34 -8.04 -11.23 -15.64
N LYS A 35 -8.62 -10.06 -15.88
CA LYS A 35 -9.28 -9.24 -14.86
C LYS A 35 -10.49 -8.48 -15.41
N PRO A 36 -11.43 -8.05 -14.55
CA PRO A 36 -12.54 -7.22 -14.98
C PRO A 36 -12.07 -5.87 -15.52
N LEU A 37 -12.73 -5.36 -16.55
CA LEU A 37 -12.42 -4.08 -17.19
C LEU A 37 -12.44 -2.91 -16.19
N LEU A 38 -13.35 -2.92 -15.21
CA LEU A 38 -13.36 -1.89 -14.15
C LEU A 38 -12.02 -1.84 -13.40
N VAL A 39 -11.46 -3.00 -13.09
CA VAL A 39 -10.19 -3.10 -12.36
C VAL A 39 -9.06 -2.61 -13.25
N HIS A 40 -8.98 -3.11 -14.49
CA HIS A 40 -7.97 -2.69 -15.45
C HIS A 40 -8.00 -1.17 -15.70
N ALA A 41 -9.19 -0.60 -15.89
CA ALA A 41 -9.37 0.84 -16.07
C ALA A 41 -8.95 1.63 -14.82
N ASN A 42 -9.35 1.21 -13.62
CA ASN A 42 -8.94 1.86 -12.37
C ASN A 42 -7.42 1.85 -12.17
N GLU A 43 -6.78 0.70 -12.36
CA GLU A 43 -5.32 0.56 -12.23
C GLU A 43 -4.60 1.43 -13.27
N THR A 44 -5.04 1.37 -14.53
CA THR A 44 -4.36 2.06 -15.64
C THR A 44 -4.53 3.58 -15.57
N ILE A 45 -5.75 4.09 -15.36
CA ILE A 45 -6.01 5.53 -15.27
C ILE A 45 -5.37 6.13 -14.02
N LYS A 46 -5.42 5.42 -12.87
CA LYS A 46 -4.74 5.87 -11.65
C LYS A 46 -3.22 5.87 -11.83
N PHE A 47 -2.66 4.87 -12.52
CA PHE A 47 -1.21 4.82 -12.80
C PHE A 47 -0.76 6.00 -13.68
N ILE A 48 -1.54 6.35 -14.72
CA ILE A 48 -1.25 7.46 -15.64
C ILE A 48 -1.39 8.82 -14.93
N THR A 49 -2.53 9.04 -14.27
CA THR A 49 -2.95 10.38 -13.80
C THR A 49 -2.73 10.63 -12.31
N GLY A 50 -2.52 9.58 -11.52
CA GLY A 50 -2.53 9.63 -10.06
C GLY A 50 -3.94 9.77 -9.45
N LYS A 51 -4.99 9.89 -10.27
CA LYS A 51 -6.38 10.10 -9.83
C LYS A 51 -7.30 9.02 -10.38
N SER A 52 -8.40 8.76 -9.67
CA SER A 52 -9.44 7.79 -10.09
C SER A 52 -10.58 8.44 -10.88
N LYS A 53 -10.53 9.75 -11.11
CA LYS A 53 -11.51 10.51 -11.90
C LYS A 53 -10.82 11.58 -12.73
N HIS A 54 -11.32 11.81 -13.93
CA HIS A 54 -10.83 12.83 -14.84
C HIS A 54 -12.00 13.54 -15.52
N ASN A 55 -12.04 14.88 -15.46
CA ASN A 55 -13.14 15.70 -16.01
C ASN A 55 -14.55 15.22 -15.61
N GLY A 56 -14.72 14.79 -14.35
CA GLY A 56 -15.98 14.26 -13.83
C GLY A 56 -16.27 12.79 -14.18
N MET A 57 -15.58 12.23 -15.18
CA MET A 57 -15.68 10.81 -15.57
C MET A 57 -14.95 9.91 -14.57
N SER A 58 -15.53 8.73 -14.33
CA SER A 58 -14.87 7.60 -13.66
C SER A 58 -13.69 7.06 -14.48
N SER A 59 -12.80 6.28 -13.85
CA SER A 59 -11.71 5.61 -14.59
C SER A 59 -12.24 4.73 -15.73
N LEU A 60 -13.37 4.05 -15.53
CA LEU A 60 -13.96 3.19 -16.55
C LEU A 60 -14.44 4.00 -17.75
N GLU A 61 -15.19 5.07 -17.53
CA GLU A 61 -15.67 5.97 -18.59
C GLU A 61 -14.48 6.62 -19.32
N THR A 62 -13.49 7.09 -18.56
CA THR A 62 -12.27 7.69 -19.12
C THR A 62 -11.52 6.71 -20.02
N PHE A 63 -11.29 5.49 -19.54
CA PHE A 63 -10.61 4.43 -20.28
C PHE A 63 -11.41 4.00 -21.52
N CYS A 64 -12.72 3.81 -21.36
CA CYS A 64 -13.62 3.37 -22.42
C CYS A 64 -13.69 4.41 -23.54
N ASN A 65 -13.99 5.67 -23.21
CA ASN A 65 -14.04 6.75 -24.19
C ASN A 65 -12.70 6.91 -24.92
N LEU A 66 -11.57 6.95 -24.19
CA LEU A 66 -10.27 7.08 -24.84
C LEU A 66 -9.97 5.88 -25.77
N SER A 67 -10.37 4.66 -25.40
CA SER A 67 -10.21 3.47 -26.25
C SER A 67 -11.07 3.53 -27.51
N LEU A 68 -12.31 4.01 -27.39
CA LEU A 68 -13.24 4.15 -28.52
C LEU A 68 -12.83 5.22 -29.53
N SER A 69 -11.90 6.11 -29.17
CA SER A 69 -11.36 7.10 -30.10
C SER A 69 -10.62 6.46 -31.27
N SER A 70 -9.98 5.29 -31.05
CA SER A 70 -9.36 4.48 -32.11
C SER A 70 -10.34 3.95 -33.16
N LEU A 71 -11.62 3.82 -32.79
CA LEU A 71 -12.70 3.36 -33.67
C LEU A 71 -13.45 4.52 -34.34
N GLY A 72 -13.05 5.77 -34.10
CA GLY A 72 -13.76 6.97 -34.56
C GLY A 72 -15.11 7.19 -33.87
N LYS A 73 -15.42 6.46 -32.79
CA LYS A 73 -16.70 6.57 -32.06
C LYS A 73 -16.71 7.70 -31.02
N THR A 74 -15.54 8.20 -30.63
CA THR A 74 -15.35 9.31 -29.69
C THR A 74 -14.13 10.15 -30.09
N GLU A 75 -14.02 11.36 -29.55
CA GLU A 75 -12.82 12.20 -29.74
C GLU A 75 -11.72 11.80 -28.76
N ALA A 76 -10.47 11.77 -29.24
CA ALA A 76 -9.31 11.59 -28.38
C ALA A 76 -9.07 12.86 -27.55
N PHE A 77 -8.79 12.69 -26.27
CA PHE A 77 -8.52 13.79 -25.35
C PHE A 77 -7.23 13.57 -24.57
N ASP A 78 -6.76 14.64 -23.92
CA ASP A 78 -5.53 14.61 -23.13
C ASP A 78 -5.76 14.09 -21.71
N LEU A 79 -4.85 13.24 -21.24
CA LEU A 79 -4.73 12.87 -19.84
C LEU A 79 -3.52 13.59 -19.19
N PRO A 80 -3.64 14.04 -17.93
CA PRO A 80 -2.52 14.58 -17.20
C PRO A 80 -1.57 13.44 -16.81
N ILE A 81 -0.46 13.29 -17.54
CA ILE A 81 0.59 12.32 -17.22
C ILE A 81 1.32 12.79 -15.96
N LYS A 82 1.25 12.01 -14.89
CA LYS A 82 1.93 12.34 -13.63
C LYS A 82 3.45 12.33 -13.82
N VAL A 83 4.13 13.34 -13.26
CA VAL A 83 5.61 13.45 -13.23
C VAL A 83 6.02 13.97 -11.84
N GLU A 84 6.74 13.14 -11.07
CA GLU A 84 7.01 13.42 -9.65
C GLU A 84 8.40 14.04 -9.42
N HIS A 85 9.42 13.64 -10.19
CA HIS A 85 10.81 14.02 -9.93
C HIS A 85 11.19 15.36 -10.58
N ILE A 86 11.79 16.27 -9.80
CA ILE A 86 12.18 17.62 -10.24
C ILE A 86 13.04 17.58 -11.51
N ASP A 87 14.09 16.75 -11.55
CA ASP A 87 14.95 16.65 -12.74
C ASP A 87 14.24 16.03 -13.96
N ALA A 88 13.21 15.20 -13.75
CA ALA A 88 12.39 14.72 -14.86
C ALA A 88 11.49 15.85 -15.40
N LYS A 89 10.95 16.72 -14.54
CA LYS A 89 10.20 17.92 -14.94
C LYS A 89 11.09 18.86 -15.76
N LYS A 90 12.32 19.11 -15.30
CA LYS A 90 13.32 19.91 -16.04
C LYS A 90 13.66 19.32 -17.40
N LEU A 91 13.86 18.00 -17.49
CA LEU A 91 14.15 17.31 -18.75
C LEU A 91 13.01 17.48 -19.78
N MET A 92 11.78 17.54 -19.30
CA MET A 92 10.58 17.67 -20.13
C MET A 92 10.12 19.12 -20.34
N ASP A 93 10.91 20.10 -19.88
CA ASP A 93 10.56 21.53 -19.94
C ASP A 93 9.14 21.80 -19.37
N ILE A 94 8.89 21.25 -18.17
CA ILE A 94 7.66 21.43 -17.41
C ILE A 94 7.98 22.30 -16.19
N ASP A 95 7.01 23.15 -15.82
CA ASP A 95 7.04 23.89 -14.55
C ASP A 95 7.32 22.95 -13.38
N ILE A 96 8.24 23.37 -12.50
CA ILE A 96 8.70 22.59 -11.35
C ILE A 96 7.54 22.35 -10.38
N ASP A 97 6.59 23.28 -10.30
CA ASP A 97 5.42 23.20 -9.42
C ASP A 97 4.29 22.35 -10.01
N ALA A 98 4.32 22.07 -11.32
CA ALA A 98 3.33 21.22 -11.96
C ALA A 98 3.61 19.74 -11.69
N ASN A 99 2.62 19.00 -11.19
CA ASN A 99 2.73 17.56 -10.88
C ASN A 99 2.30 16.63 -12.04
N SER A 100 1.97 17.22 -13.18
CA SER A 100 1.54 16.49 -14.36
C SER A 100 1.74 17.31 -15.62
N VAL A 101 1.83 16.63 -16.76
CA VAL A 101 1.91 17.24 -18.09
C VAL A 101 0.82 16.65 -18.99
N PRO A 102 0.16 17.45 -19.85
CA PRO A 102 -0.78 16.90 -20.82
C PRO A 102 -0.14 15.82 -21.69
N SER A 103 -0.86 14.76 -21.99
CA SER A 103 -0.36 13.62 -22.75
C SER A 103 0.17 13.99 -24.13
N SER A 104 -0.47 14.92 -24.83
CA SER A 104 -0.03 15.48 -26.11
C SER A 104 1.39 16.06 -26.04
N LYS A 105 1.68 16.88 -25.02
CA LYS A 105 3.02 17.41 -24.75
C LYS A 105 3.97 16.29 -24.30
N ALA A 106 3.52 15.37 -23.45
CA ALA A 106 4.35 14.28 -22.92
C ALA A 106 4.89 13.35 -24.02
N LEU A 107 4.09 13.07 -25.05
CA LEU A 107 4.47 12.23 -26.19
C LEU A 107 5.74 12.73 -26.90
N ASN A 108 5.91 14.04 -27.00
CA ASN A 108 7.08 14.65 -27.65
C ASN A 108 8.41 14.32 -26.94
N TYR A 109 8.36 13.99 -25.64
CA TYR A 109 9.54 13.67 -24.84
C TYR A 109 9.78 12.16 -24.70
N LYS A 110 8.92 11.30 -25.27
CA LYS A 110 9.00 9.83 -25.08
C LYS A 110 10.36 9.25 -25.46
N GLU A 111 10.89 9.63 -26.62
CA GLU A 111 12.19 9.15 -27.11
C GLU A 111 13.36 9.72 -26.33
N LEU A 112 13.28 11.01 -25.93
CA LEU A 112 14.29 11.64 -25.07
C LEU A 112 14.40 10.93 -23.71
N ILE A 113 13.25 10.64 -23.08
CA ILE A 113 13.18 9.91 -21.82
C ILE A 113 13.80 8.51 -21.98
N ARG A 114 13.46 7.80 -23.07
CA ARG A 114 14.02 6.48 -23.37
C ARG A 114 15.54 6.53 -23.51
N ALA A 115 16.07 7.52 -24.24
CA ALA A 115 17.51 7.71 -24.40
C ALA A 115 18.20 7.95 -23.05
N GLN A 116 17.61 8.77 -22.18
CA GLN A 116 18.17 9.07 -20.86
C GLN A 116 18.16 7.85 -19.91
N ILE A 117 17.11 7.03 -19.98
CA ILE A 117 17.03 5.75 -19.24
C ILE A 117 18.18 4.83 -19.67
N MET A 118 18.42 4.70 -20.98
CA MET A 118 19.45 3.81 -21.54
C MET A 118 20.87 4.30 -21.22
N LYS A 119 21.09 5.62 -21.19
CA LYS A 119 22.39 6.23 -20.83
C LYS A 119 22.80 5.91 -19.40
N THR A 120 21.84 5.80 -18.49
CA THR A 120 22.12 5.62 -17.06
C THR A 120 22.21 4.12 -16.72
N LYS A 121 23.41 3.57 -16.52
CA LYS A 121 23.56 2.13 -16.18
C LYS A 121 23.01 1.79 -14.79
N ARG A 122 23.36 2.58 -13.76
CA ARG A 122 22.93 2.34 -12.37
C ARG A 122 21.47 2.73 -12.14
N THR A 123 20.80 2.03 -11.23
CA THR A 123 19.43 2.36 -10.81
C THR A 123 19.44 3.53 -9.84
N THR A 124 19.14 4.72 -10.33
CA THR A 124 18.99 5.95 -9.53
C THR A 124 17.51 6.31 -9.34
N PRO A 125 17.16 7.15 -8.34
CA PRO A 125 15.79 7.66 -8.18
C PRO A 125 15.25 8.32 -9.45
N LEU A 126 16.06 9.15 -10.13
CA LEU A 126 15.72 9.74 -11.42
C LEU A 126 15.44 8.67 -12.49
N LYS A 127 16.30 7.66 -12.63
CA LYS A 127 16.08 6.58 -13.61
C LYS A 127 14.77 5.83 -13.33
N LYS A 128 14.43 5.59 -12.06
CA LYS A 128 13.15 4.98 -11.67
C LYS A 128 11.97 5.85 -12.10
N GLU A 129 12.02 7.16 -11.86
CA GLU A 129 10.96 8.06 -12.29
C GLU A 129 10.83 8.12 -13.82
N LEU A 130 11.94 8.24 -14.55
CA LEU A 130 11.91 8.26 -16.01
C LEU A 130 11.28 6.98 -16.59
N ASN A 131 11.57 5.81 -16.03
CA ASN A 131 10.92 4.56 -16.42
C ASN A 131 9.40 4.59 -16.17
N LYS A 132 8.96 5.15 -15.04
CA LYS A 132 7.53 5.31 -14.74
C LYS A 132 6.85 6.26 -15.72
N VAL A 133 7.43 7.44 -15.96
CA VAL A 133 6.87 8.43 -16.89
C VAL A 133 6.78 7.84 -18.30
N TRP A 134 7.84 7.17 -18.76
CA TRP A 134 7.82 6.46 -20.04
C TRP A 134 6.72 5.41 -20.10
N ALA A 135 6.57 4.59 -19.05
CA ALA A 135 5.49 3.61 -18.96
C ALA A 135 4.10 4.26 -18.94
N ARG A 136 3.90 5.39 -18.27
CA ARG A 136 2.63 6.15 -18.26
C ARG A 136 2.29 6.65 -19.67
N ILE A 137 3.26 7.24 -20.36
CA ILE A 137 3.11 7.70 -21.76
C ILE A 137 2.75 6.51 -22.67
N ASN A 138 3.47 5.40 -22.53
CA ASN A 138 3.22 4.20 -23.33
C ASN A 138 1.82 3.60 -23.07
N ASN A 139 1.36 3.56 -21.82
CA ASN A 139 0.00 3.12 -21.51
C ASN A 139 -1.06 4.05 -22.11
N TYR A 140 -0.88 5.38 -22.04
CA TYR A 140 -1.78 6.33 -22.69
C TYR A 140 -1.90 6.04 -24.20
N GLU A 141 -0.77 5.84 -24.88
CA GLU A 141 -0.74 5.55 -26.31
C GLU A 141 -1.44 4.23 -26.65
N LEU A 142 -1.21 3.17 -25.87
CA LEU A 142 -1.90 1.89 -26.04
C LEU A 142 -3.43 2.01 -25.86
N ILE A 143 -3.90 2.85 -24.92
CA ILE A 143 -5.34 3.10 -24.74
C ILE A 143 -5.88 3.87 -25.94
N LYS A 144 -5.23 4.99 -26.30
CA LYS A 144 -5.64 5.85 -27.42
C LYS A 144 -5.72 5.06 -28.73
N ASN A 145 -4.80 4.13 -28.95
CA ASN A 145 -4.77 3.29 -30.14
C ASN A 145 -5.69 2.05 -30.04
N GLY A 146 -6.48 1.89 -28.98
CA GLY A 146 -7.40 0.77 -28.81
C GLY A 146 -6.74 -0.59 -28.57
N GLN A 147 -5.46 -0.59 -28.20
CA GLN A 147 -4.66 -1.81 -27.97
C GLN A 147 -4.66 -2.24 -26.48
N SER A 148 -4.88 -1.31 -25.55
CA SER A 148 -4.91 -1.62 -24.12
C SER A 148 -6.16 -2.37 -23.69
N TRP A 149 -7.30 -2.11 -24.34
CA TRP A 149 -8.52 -2.87 -24.12
C TRP A 149 -8.47 -4.14 -24.96
N THR A 150 -8.11 -5.25 -24.33
CA THR A 150 -8.08 -6.56 -24.99
C THR A 150 -9.43 -7.26 -24.93
N VAL A 151 -9.79 -7.95 -26.02
CA VAL A 151 -11.04 -8.72 -26.16
C VAL A 151 -10.67 -10.17 -26.54
N PRO A 152 -11.30 -11.18 -25.93
CA PRO A 152 -10.99 -12.58 -26.23
C PRO A 152 -11.59 -13.00 -27.58
N VAL A 153 -10.77 -13.66 -28.39
CA VAL A 153 -11.13 -14.33 -29.64
C VAL A 153 -10.69 -15.78 -29.52
N PHE A 154 -11.59 -16.71 -29.77
CA PHE A 154 -11.31 -18.14 -29.54
C PHE A 154 -10.83 -18.81 -30.83
N ALA A 155 -9.68 -19.48 -30.73
CA ALA A 155 -9.16 -20.37 -31.75
C ALA A 155 -8.72 -21.68 -31.08
N GLN A 156 -9.19 -22.82 -31.59
CA GLN A 156 -8.85 -24.16 -31.05
C GLN A 156 -9.02 -24.25 -29.51
N GLU A 157 -10.17 -23.81 -29.01
CA GLU A 157 -10.52 -23.84 -27.57
C GLU A 157 -9.63 -23.00 -26.64
N LYS A 158 -8.74 -22.15 -27.18
CA LYS A 158 -7.95 -21.20 -26.39
C LYS A 158 -8.36 -19.75 -26.69
N ALA A 159 -8.43 -18.95 -25.63
CA ALA A 159 -8.63 -17.51 -25.75
C ALA A 159 -7.35 -16.81 -26.23
N LEU A 160 -7.37 -16.28 -27.45
CA LEU A 160 -6.39 -15.33 -27.97
C LEU A 160 -6.87 -13.90 -27.69
N TRP A 161 -5.98 -13.03 -27.24
CA TRP A 161 -6.32 -11.68 -26.82
C TRP A 161 -5.88 -10.67 -27.86
N HIS A 162 -6.83 -9.93 -28.42
CA HIS A 162 -6.59 -8.91 -29.44
C HIS A 162 -7.02 -7.54 -28.94
N GLY A 163 -6.40 -6.47 -29.44
CA GLY A 163 -6.84 -5.11 -29.14
C GLY A 163 -8.27 -4.88 -29.65
N LEU A 164 -9.04 -4.05 -28.95
CA LEU A 164 -10.39 -3.68 -29.34
C LEU A 164 -10.43 -3.18 -30.80
N VAL A 165 -9.45 -2.38 -31.20
CA VAL A 165 -9.34 -1.85 -32.56
C VAL A 165 -9.26 -2.95 -33.62
N ASP A 166 -8.62 -4.08 -33.32
CA ASP A 166 -8.38 -5.16 -34.27
C ASP A 166 -9.64 -6.00 -34.52
N VAL A 167 -10.57 -6.04 -33.55
CA VAL A 167 -11.74 -6.93 -33.59
C VAL A 167 -13.07 -6.20 -33.77
N ALA A 168 -13.11 -4.91 -33.46
CA ALA A 168 -14.34 -4.14 -33.39
C ALA A 168 -14.47 -3.04 -34.45
N LYS A 169 -13.47 -2.87 -35.33
CA LYS A 169 -13.42 -1.80 -36.35
C LYS A 169 -14.70 -1.71 -37.20
N ASP A 170 -15.22 -2.86 -37.63
CA ASP A 170 -16.36 -2.94 -38.54
C ASP A 170 -17.69 -3.28 -37.82
N LYS A 171 -17.74 -3.15 -36.49
CA LYS A 171 -18.93 -3.52 -35.69
C LYS A 171 -19.79 -2.30 -35.36
N GLU A 172 -20.97 -2.24 -35.98
CA GLU A 172 -21.99 -1.22 -35.69
C GLU A 172 -22.48 -1.31 -34.24
N ASP A 173 -23.01 -2.47 -33.83
CA ASP A 173 -23.41 -2.74 -32.44
C ASP A 173 -22.25 -3.33 -31.62
N LEU A 174 -21.48 -2.43 -31.02
CA LEU A 174 -20.34 -2.79 -30.18
C LEU A 174 -20.76 -3.47 -28.87
N LYS A 175 -21.89 -3.05 -28.29
CA LYS A 175 -22.32 -3.51 -26.97
C LYS A 175 -22.68 -4.99 -27.03
N THR A 176 -23.55 -5.37 -27.97
CA THR A 176 -23.97 -6.76 -28.16
C THR A 176 -22.79 -7.65 -28.54
N PHE A 177 -21.87 -7.15 -29.37
CA PHE A 177 -20.64 -7.86 -29.71
C PHE A 177 -19.80 -8.19 -28.45
N LEU A 178 -19.55 -7.20 -27.59
CA LEU A 178 -18.76 -7.39 -26.37
C LEU A 178 -19.47 -8.32 -25.36
N GLU A 179 -20.78 -8.20 -25.20
CA GLU A 179 -21.57 -9.08 -24.34
C GLU A 179 -21.52 -10.54 -24.80
N ASN A 180 -21.63 -10.78 -26.11
CA ASN A 180 -21.48 -12.11 -26.69
C ASN A 180 -20.08 -12.69 -26.45
N LYS A 181 -19.01 -11.87 -26.60
CA LYS A 181 -17.63 -12.31 -26.33
C LYS A 181 -17.39 -12.61 -24.86
N LYS A 182 -17.95 -11.81 -23.96
CA LYS A 182 -17.92 -12.09 -22.52
C LYS A 182 -18.62 -13.42 -22.20
N LYS A 183 -19.82 -13.64 -22.75
CA LYS A 183 -20.56 -14.89 -22.53
C LYS A 183 -19.76 -16.09 -23.02
N GLN A 184 -19.22 -16.02 -24.24
CA GLN A 184 -18.35 -17.06 -24.79
C GLN A 184 -17.12 -17.34 -23.91
N PHE A 185 -16.52 -16.32 -23.32
CA PHE A 185 -15.40 -16.49 -22.39
C PHE A 185 -15.80 -17.20 -21.09
N ILE A 186 -16.93 -16.80 -20.49
CA ILE A 186 -17.42 -17.43 -19.27
C ILE A 186 -17.77 -18.90 -19.51
N ASP A 187 -18.35 -19.23 -20.66
CA ASP A 187 -18.74 -20.60 -21.01
C ASP A 187 -17.52 -21.53 -21.18
N LEU A 188 -16.36 -20.99 -21.59
CA LEU A 188 -15.14 -21.78 -21.89
C LEU A 188 -14.11 -21.77 -20.75
N GLU A 189 -13.84 -20.60 -20.16
CA GLU A 189 -12.75 -20.38 -19.19
C GLU A 189 -13.27 -20.15 -17.76
N GLY A 190 -14.59 -19.99 -17.59
CA GLY A 190 -15.25 -19.72 -16.32
C GLY A 190 -15.26 -18.25 -15.90
N ASP A 191 -15.75 -18.00 -14.69
CA ASP A 191 -16.04 -16.67 -14.16
C ASP A 191 -15.10 -16.22 -13.01
N SER A 192 -14.01 -16.96 -12.78
CA SER A 192 -13.08 -16.74 -11.66
C SER A 192 -12.55 -15.31 -11.55
N PHE A 193 -12.33 -14.63 -12.69
CA PHE A 193 -11.88 -13.23 -12.74
C PHE A 193 -12.89 -12.25 -12.10
N LEU A 194 -14.18 -12.59 -12.02
CA LEU A 194 -15.21 -11.77 -11.35
C LEU A 194 -15.02 -11.70 -9.84
N LEU A 195 -14.23 -12.62 -9.24
CA LEU A 195 -13.88 -12.54 -7.82
C LEU A 195 -13.20 -11.21 -7.49
N GLU A 196 -12.36 -10.68 -8.39
CA GLU A 196 -11.68 -9.40 -8.19
C GLU A 196 -12.67 -8.22 -8.27
N LEU A 197 -13.70 -8.32 -9.13
CA LEU A 197 -14.77 -7.31 -9.18
C LEU A 197 -15.51 -7.27 -7.84
N LYS A 198 -15.85 -8.45 -7.29
CA LYS A 198 -16.50 -8.57 -5.98
C LYS A 198 -15.60 -8.01 -4.88
N TYR A 199 -14.31 -8.33 -4.89
CA TYR A 199 -13.31 -7.81 -3.94
C TYR A 199 -13.28 -6.28 -3.94
N VAL A 200 -13.09 -5.65 -5.11
CA VAL A 200 -13.03 -4.19 -5.22
C VAL A 200 -14.34 -3.53 -4.77
N LYS A 201 -15.50 -4.06 -5.16
CA LYS A 201 -16.82 -3.50 -4.80
C LYS A 201 -17.20 -3.72 -3.33
N SER A 202 -16.68 -4.76 -2.69
CA SER A 202 -17.02 -5.10 -1.30
C SER A 202 -16.52 -4.09 -0.27
N HIS A 203 -15.50 -3.28 -0.61
CA HIS A 203 -14.87 -2.35 0.33
C HIS A 203 -14.49 -3.00 1.67
N ILE A 204 -14.03 -4.26 1.64
CA ILE A 204 -13.92 -5.13 2.82
C ILE A 204 -13.04 -4.53 3.95
N PHE A 205 -11.96 -3.83 3.60
CA PHE A 205 -11.10 -3.17 4.58
C PHE A 205 -11.70 -1.89 5.17
N ASP A 206 -12.61 -1.22 4.43
CA ASP A 206 -13.36 -0.08 4.98
C ASP A 206 -14.36 -0.60 6.04
N VAL A 207 -14.97 -1.76 5.80
CA VAL A 207 -15.85 -2.44 6.78
C VAL A 207 -15.07 -2.86 8.01
N ALA A 208 -13.88 -3.46 7.84
CA ALA A 208 -13.00 -3.81 8.96
C ALA A 208 -12.64 -2.56 9.79
N MET A 209 -12.31 -1.44 9.12
CA MET A 209 -11.98 -0.18 9.79
C MET A 209 -13.16 0.35 10.60
N LEU A 210 -14.37 0.31 10.05
CA LEU A 210 -15.59 0.72 10.76
C LEU A 210 -15.84 -0.16 11.99
N LEU A 211 -15.70 -1.48 11.87
CA LEU A 211 -15.84 -2.42 12.99
C LEU A 211 -14.81 -2.15 14.09
N ALA A 212 -13.55 -1.90 13.72
CA ALA A 212 -12.49 -1.59 14.65
C ALA A 212 -12.76 -0.26 15.38
N LEU A 213 -13.21 0.77 14.67
CA LEU A 213 -13.63 2.05 15.25
C LEU A 213 -14.80 1.88 16.23
N ILE A 214 -15.85 1.16 15.83
CA ILE A 214 -16.99 0.83 16.70
C ILE A 214 -16.48 0.07 17.94
N GLY A 215 -15.55 -0.87 17.77
CA GLY A 215 -14.92 -1.61 18.85
C GLY A 215 -14.23 -0.70 19.86
N ILE A 216 -13.46 0.30 19.40
CA ILE A 216 -12.83 1.30 20.27
C ILE A 216 -13.89 2.10 21.02
N PHE A 217 -14.84 2.72 20.31
CA PHE A 217 -15.86 3.58 20.91
C PHE A 217 -16.73 2.81 21.92
N ALA A 218 -17.21 1.62 21.55
CA ALA A 218 -18.05 0.80 22.40
C ALA A 218 -17.31 0.32 23.66
N THR A 219 -16.02 -0.04 23.55
CA THR A 219 -15.20 -0.43 24.72
C THR A 219 -15.06 0.73 25.71
N VAL A 220 -14.86 1.95 25.20
CA VAL A 220 -14.69 3.15 26.03
C VAL A 220 -16.02 3.56 26.68
N LEU A 221 -17.09 3.66 25.88
CA LEU A 221 -18.41 4.12 26.33
C LEU A 221 -19.07 3.15 27.31
N LEU A 222 -19.11 1.86 26.96
CA LEU A 222 -19.75 0.83 27.79
C LEU A 222 -18.84 0.32 28.91
N LYS A 223 -17.57 0.78 28.94
CA LYS A 223 -16.52 0.35 29.88
C LYS A 223 -16.32 -1.18 29.94
N SER A 224 -16.78 -1.91 28.91
CA SER A 224 -16.77 -3.36 28.86
C SER A 224 -15.74 -3.87 27.85
N PRO A 225 -14.69 -4.60 28.28
CA PRO A 225 -13.70 -5.15 27.37
C PRO A 225 -14.27 -6.25 26.46
N LYS A 226 -15.35 -6.93 26.88
CA LYS A 226 -15.98 -8.02 26.11
C LYS A 226 -16.50 -7.52 24.76
N VAL A 227 -17.05 -6.30 24.73
CA VAL A 227 -17.57 -5.68 23.50
C VAL A 227 -16.43 -5.36 22.55
N GLY A 228 -15.31 -4.83 23.05
CA GLY A 228 -14.11 -4.60 22.24
C GLY A 228 -13.52 -5.89 21.69
N VAL A 229 -13.47 -6.96 22.48
CA VAL A 229 -13.02 -8.28 22.02
C VAL A 229 -13.94 -8.79 20.91
N PHE A 230 -15.26 -8.67 21.07
CA PHE A 230 -16.23 -9.05 20.03
C PHE A 230 -15.95 -8.32 18.71
N PHE A 231 -15.88 -6.99 18.71
CA PHE A 231 -15.60 -6.23 17.50
C PHE A 231 -14.18 -6.48 16.96
N GLY A 232 -13.19 -6.70 17.83
CA GLY A 232 -11.83 -7.05 17.42
C GLY A 232 -11.75 -8.40 16.70
N ILE A 233 -12.46 -9.42 17.18
CA ILE A 233 -12.55 -10.73 16.52
C ILE A 233 -13.24 -10.58 15.16
N PHE A 234 -14.37 -9.86 15.08
CA PHE A 234 -15.05 -9.64 13.81
C PHE A 234 -14.19 -8.83 12.82
N THR A 235 -13.44 -7.85 13.29
CA THR A 235 -12.46 -7.11 12.47
C THR A 235 -11.44 -8.07 11.85
N ILE A 236 -10.83 -8.94 12.67
CA ILE A 236 -9.89 -9.96 12.23
C ILE A 236 -10.51 -10.90 11.19
N LEU A 237 -11.74 -11.36 11.41
CA LEU A 237 -12.42 -12.25 10.47
C LEU A 237 -12.66 -11.58 9.10
N ILE A 238 -13.03 -10.30 9.09
CA ILE A 238 -13.21 -9.52 7.86
C ILE A 238 -11.86 -9.29 7.17
N GLU A 239 -10.80 -8.97 7.90
CA GLU A 239 -9.44 -8.85 7.34
C GLU A 239 -8.95 -10.17 6.77
N ILE A 240 -9.18 -11.31 7.44
CA ILE A 240 -8.85 -12.64 6.93
C ILE A 240 -9.62 -12.93 5.65
N ALA A 241 -10.92 -12.61 5.59
CA ALA A 241 -11.71 -12.79 4.38
C ALA A 241 -11.15 -11.93 3.23
N GLY A 242 -10.81 -10.66 3.48
CA GLY A 242 -10.20 -9.76 2.50
C GLY A 242 -8.84 -10.23 2.01
N MET A 243 -7.97 -10.69 2.92
CA MET A 243 -6.68 -11.29 2.57
C MET A 243 -6.84 -12.57 1.77
N THR A 244 -7.79 -13.43 2.14
CA THR A 244 -8.07 -14.68 1.44
C THR A 244 -8.55 -14.43 0.01
N MET A 245 -9.50 -13.50 -0.18
CA MET A 245 -9.91 -13.09 -1.53
C MET A 245 -8.71 -12.59 -2.34
N ARG A 246 -7.83 -11.79 -1.74
CA ARG A 246 -6.62 -11.29 -2.40
C ARG A 246 -5.64 -12.41 -2.76
N VAL A 247 -5.48 -13.44 -1.91
CA VAL A 247 -4.67 -14.64 -2.22
C VAL A 247 -5.28 -15.40 -3.39
N LEU A 248 -6.59 -15.61 -3.41
CA LEU A 248 -7.29 -16.30 -4.49
C LEU A 248 -7.17 -15.56 -5.83
N ILE A 249 -7.17 -14.22 -5.82
CA ILE A 249 -7.01 -13.40 -7.03
C ILE A 249 -5.56 -13.36 -7.52
N SER A 250 -4.60 -13.22 -6.60
CA SER A 250 -3.19 -12.99 -6.94
C SER A 250 -2.36 -14.27 -7.08
N GLY A 251 -2.85 -15.39 -6.54
CA GLY A 251 -2.14 -16.68 -6.48
C GLY A 251 -0.96 -16.70 -5.52
N ARG A 252 -0.87 -15.73 -4.58
CA ARG A 252 0.28 -15.55 -3.68
C ARG A 252 -0.10 -14.90 -2.36
N ALA A 253 0.80 -14.98 -1.38
CA ALA A 253 0.63 -14.29 -0.11
C ALA A 253 0.61 -12.76 -0.29
N PRO A 254 -0.25 -12.01 0.45
CA PRO A 254 -0.43 -10.58 0.26
C PRO A 254 0.56 -9.79 1.13
N ILE A 255 1.85 -9.85 0.76
CA ILE A 255 2.98 -9.27 1.53
C ILE A 255 4.08 -8.69 0.61
N THR A 256 3.78 -8.48 -0.66
CA THR A 256 4.80 -8.17 -1.69
C THR A 256 4.97 -6.68 -1.97
N ASN A 257 4.05 -5.85 -1.51
CA ASN A 257 4.08 -4.41 -1.69
C ASN A 257 3.73 -3.67 -0.38
N MET A 258 3.87 -2.33 -0.39
CA MET A 258 3.65 -1.53 0.83
C MET A 258 2.20 -1.62 1.34
N TYR A 259 1.20 -1.57 0.46
CA TYR A 259 -0.21 -1.72 0.84
C TYR A 259 -0.45 -3.04 1.59
N GLU A 260 0.10 -4.12 1.04
CA GLU A 260 0.03 -5.48 1.57
C GLU A 260 0.73 -5.62 2.92
N THR A 261 1.94 -5.08 3.07
CA THR A 261 2.67 -5.13 4.36
C THR A 261 2.01 -4.30 5.45
N VAL A 262 1.39 -3.16 5.12
CA VAL A 262 0.66 -2.30 6.07
C VAL A 262 -0.58 -2.99 6.59
N MET A 263 -1.35 -3.59 5.68
CA MET A 263 -2.50 -4.42 5.99
C MET A 263 -2.11 -5.53 6.98
N PHE A 264 -1.07 -6.29 6.67
CA PHE A 264 -0.61 -7.40 7.51
C PHE A 264 -0.06 -6.93 8.87
N SER A 265 0.58 -5.76 8.93
CA SER A 265 1.08 -5.17 10.19
C SER A 265 -0.07 -4.80 11.14
N GLY A 266 -1.10 -4.12 10.63
CA GLY A 266 -2.29 -3.75 11.41
C GLY A 266 -3.04 -4.98 11.91
N PHE A 267 -3.26 -5.97 11.04
CA PHE A 267 -3.84 -7.26 11.38
C PHE A 267 -3.04 -7.98 12.47
N GLY A 268 -1.72 -8.14 12.27
CA GLY A 268 -0.83 -8.84 13.18
C GLY A 268 -0.79 -8.20 14.57
N ALA A 269 -0.80 -6.87 14.64
CA ALA A 269 -0.84 -6.16 15.92
C ALA A 269 -2.16 -6.39 16.67
N LEU A 270 -3.30 -6.40 15.98
CA LEU A 270 -4.59 -6.68 16.61
C LEU A 270 -4.67 -8.12 17.13
N VAL A 271 -4.16 -9.09 16.36
CA VAL A 271 -4.05 -10.49 16.78
C VAL A 271 -3.18 -10.61 18.04
N ILE A 272 -1.96 -10.06 18.02
CA ILE A 272 -1.05 -10.06 19.18
C ILE A 272 -1.74 -9.39 20.38
N ALA A 273 -2.45 -8.28 20.15
CA ALA A 273 -3.13 -7.56 21.22
C ALA A 273 -4.26 -8.34 21.87
N LEU A 274 -5.04 -9.09 21.09
CA LEU A 274 -6.10 -9.95 21.62
C LEU A 274 -5.52 -11.14 22.41
N ILE A 275 -4.44 -11.75 21.91
CA ILE A 275 -3.74 -12.82 22.63
C ILE A 275 -3.27 -12.31 23.99
N VAL A 276 -2.57 -11.17 24.03
CA VAL A 276 -2.11 -10.56 25.29
C VAL A 276 -3.29 -10.19 26.19
N MET A 277 -4.39 -9.68 25.63
CA MET A 277 -5.61 -9.36 26.38
C MET A 277 -6.20 -10.60 27.07
N ILE A 278 -6.22 -11.76 26.40
CA ILE A 278 -6.73 -13.01 27.00
C ILE A 278 -5.91 -13.41 28.24
N PHE A 279 -4.59 -13.29 28.17
CA PHE A 279 -3.70 -13.67 29.28
C PHE A 279 -3.60 -12.63 30.39
N LYS A 280 -3.56 -11.34 30.04
CA LYS A 280 -3.31 -10.24 30.99
C LYS A 280 -4.58 -9.55 31.47
N LYS A 281 -5.70 -9.74 30.77
CA LYS A 281 -7.02 -9.15 31.07
C LYS A 281 -7.02 -7.61 31.17
N ASP A 282 -6.06 -6.94 30.53
CA ASP A 282 -5.97 -5.47 30.49
C ASP A 282 -6.45 -4.90 29.15
N LYS A 283 -7.57 -4.17 29.21
CA LYS A 283 -8.22 -3.54 28.06
C LYS A 283 -7.35 -2.50 27.33
N ILE A 284 -6.33 -1.92 27.98
CA ILE A 284 -5.45 -0.94 27.32
C ILE A 284 -4.72 -1.59 26.15
N PHE A 285 -4.38 -2.87 26.27
CA PHE A 285 -3.68 -3.59 25.21
C PHE A 285 -4.60 -3.85 24.00
N LEU A 286 -5.86 -4.20 24.26
CA LEU A 286 -6.90 -4.30 23.22
C LEU A 286 -7.10 -2.96 22.51
N LEU A 287 -7.20 -1.86 23.26
CA LEU A 287 -7.35 -0.51 22.68
C LEU A 287 -6.11 -0.09 21.88
N ALA A 288 -4.90 -0.47 22.31
CA ALA A 288 -3.68 -0.22 21.56
C ALA A 288 -3.66 -1.00 20.24
N GLY A 289 -4.05 -2.28 20.25
CA GLY A 289 -4.15 -3.10 19.03
C GLY A 289 -5.21 -2.59 18.06
N LEU A 290 -6.42 -2.30 18.54
CA LEU A 290 -7.48 -1.70 17.73
C LEU A 290 -7.05 -0.33 17.17
N GLY A 291 -6.41 0.50 18.00
CA GLY A 291 -5.89 1.80 17.59
C GLY A 291 -4.86 1.70 16.47
N TYR A 292 -3.85 0.81 16.60
CA TYR A 292 -2.87 0.60 15.54
C TYR A 292 -3.50 0.03 14.26
N ASN A 293 -4.41 -0.94 14.40
CA ASN A 293 -5.11 -1.53 13.27
C ASN A 293 -5.91 -0.48 12.49
N VAL A 294 -6.65 0.38 13.19
CA VAL A 294 -7.33 1.53 12.59
C VAL A 294 -6.35 2.46 11.89
N LEU A 295 -5.20 2.79 12.48
CA LEU A 295 -4.19 3.63 11.82
C LEU A 295 -3.68 3.01 10.51
N CYS A 296 -3.43 1.71 10.48
CA CYS A 296 -3.02 0.98 9.26
C CYS A 296 -4.13 1.00 8.20
N LEU A 297 -5.37 0.68 8.57
CA LEU A 297 -6.52 0.67 7.65
C LEU A 297 -6.83 2.07 7.12
N PHE A 298 -6.71 3.10 7.96
CA PHE A 298 -6.86 4.50 7.56
C PHE A 298 -5.78 4.88 6.55
N MET A 299 -4.53 4.48 6.78
CA MET A 299 -3.45 4.71 5.84
C MET A 299 -3.72 4.01 4.49
N MET A 300 -4.20 2.76 4.49
CA MET A 300 -4.59 2.05 3.27
C MET A 300 -5.67 2.79 2.47
N LYS A 301 -6.63 3.41 3.14
CA LYS A 301 -7.74 4.14 2.51
C LYS A 301 -7.33 5.51 1.96
N PHE A 302 -6.55 6.27 2.73
CA PHE A 302 -6.33 7.69 2.46
C PHE A 302 -4.94 7.99 1.86
N ALA A 303 -3.94 7.12 2.03
CA ALA A 303 -2.60 7.33 1.48
C ALA A 303 -2.50 6.86 0.01
N ASN A 304 -3.45 7.26 -0.83
CA ASN A 304 -3.65 6.76 -2.21
C ASN A 304 -2.45 6.91 -3.15
N ASN A 305 -1.56 7.87 -2.89
CA ASN A 305 -0.32 8.08 -3.65
C ASN A 305 0.83 7.24 -3.11
N MET A 306 0.77 6.84 -1.84
CA MET A 306 1.84 6.12 -1.14
C MET A 306 1.66 4.60 -1.21
N LEU A 307 0.41 4.15 -1.09
CA LEU A 307 0.04 2.74 -1.06
C LEU A 307 -0.78 2.42 -2.31
N ASP A 308 -0.27 1.49 -3.12
CA ASP A 308 -0.95 1.01 -4.32
C ASP A 308 -1.74 -0.28 -3.99
N PRO A 309 -3.08 -0.26 -4.01
CA PRO A 309 -3.89 -1.45 -3.76
C PRO A 309 -3.90 -2.44 -4.94
N SER A 310 -3.41 -2.03 -6.12
CA SER A 310 -3.45 -2.79 -7.37
C SER A 310 -2.71 -4.12 -7.27
N ILE A 311 -3.20 -5.15 -7.97
CA ILE A 311 -2.58 -6.47 -8.00
C ILE A 311 -1.76 -6.58 -9.29
N SER A 312 -0.50 -6.18 -9.19
CA SER A 312 0.44 -6.16 -10.30
C SER A 312 1.27 -7.46 -10.40
N PRO A 313 1.73 -7.81 -11.63
CA PRO A 313 2.67 -8.89 -11.82
C PRO A 313 3.96 -8.65 -11.04
N LEU A 314 4.44 -9.69 -10.38
CA LEU A 314 5.67 -9.60 -9.61
C LEU A 314 6.89 -9.56 -10.53
N VAL A 315 7.86 -8.71 -10.14
CA VAL A 315 9.22 -8.80 -10.67
C VAL A 315 9.77 -10.20 -10.38
N PRO A 316 10.62 -10.78 -11.26
CA PRO A 316 11.05 -12.17 -11.16
C PRO A 316 11.55 -12.59 -9.77
N VAL A 317 12.32 -11.72 -9.10
CA VAL A 317 12.89 -12.00 -7.77
C VAL A 317 11.84 -12.15 -6.66
N LEU A 318 10.67 -11.52 -6.80
CA LEU A 318 9.60 -11.61 -5.80
C LEU A 318 8.70 -12.84 -6.02
N ARG A 319 8.91 -13.62 -7.09
CA ARG A 319 8.07 -14.78 -7.41
C ARG A 319 8.40 -16.02 -6.56
N ASP A 320 9.54 -16.03 -5.89
CA ASP A 320 9.83 -17.09 -4.92
C ASP A 320 8.96 -16.90 -3.68
N ASN A 321 7.94 -17.74 -3.56
CA ASN A 321 6.94 -17.60 -2.53
C ASN A 321 7.42 -18.07 -1.15
N PHE A 322 8.39 -18.98 -1.07
CA PHE A 322 8.74 -19.59 0.23
C PHE A 322 9.61 -18.66 1.08
N TRP A 323 10.78 -18.29 0.57
CA TRP A 323 11.75 -17.50 1.33
C TRP A 323 11.26 -16.06 1.52
N LEU A 324 10.72 -15.44 0.47
CA LEU A 324 10.16 -14.10 0.57
C LEU A 324 9.02 -14.06 1.59
N SER A 325 8.09 -15.03 1.53
CA SER A 325 6.93 -15.00 2.42
C SER A 325 7.32 -15.17 3.87
N THR A 326 8.18 -16.14 4.15
CA THR A 326 8.65 -16.43 5.51
C THR A 326 9.45 -15.25 6.08
N HIS A 327 10.34 -14.65 5.29
CA HIS A 327 11.09 -13.46 5.69
C HIS A 327 10.16 -12.28 6.00
N VAL A 328 9.33 -11.88 5.03
CA VAL A 328 8.53 -10.64 5.14
C VAL A 328 7.48 -10.77 6.23
N THR A 329 6.77 -11.90 6.33
CA THR A 329 5.79 -12.11 7.43
C THR A 329 6.44 -12.01 8.80
N THR A 330 7.63 -12.61 8.99
CA THR A 330 8.38 -12.55 10.24
C THR A 330 8.78 -11.12 10.61
N ILE A 331 9.30 -10.36 9.64
CA ILE A 331 9.65 -8.93 9.84
C ILE A 331 8.41 -8.08 10.15
N ILE A 332 7.31 -8.28 9.44
CA ILE A 332 6.10 -7.47 9.67
C ILE A 332 5.43 -7.80 11.00
N LEU A 333 5.47 -9.07 11.45
CA LEU A 333 5.04 -9.45 12.80
C LEU A 333 5.94 -8.83 13.89
N SER A 334 7.25 -8.76 13.64
CA SER A 334 8.16 -7.99 14.51
C SER A 334 7.72 -6.53 14.61
N TYR A 335 7.50 -5.87 13.47
CA TYR A 335 7.09 -4.48 13.43
C TYR A 335 5.73 -4.26 14.10
N ALA A 336 4.80 -5.20 13.98
CA ALA A 336 3.53 -5.18 14.70
C ALA A 336 3.73 -5.22 16.23
N ALA A 337 4.59 -6.10 16.74
CA ALA A 337 4.92 -6.18 18.17
C ALA A 337 5.60 -4.90 18.68
N LEU A 338 6.54 -4.35 17.90
CA LEU A 338 7.22 -3.09 18.22
C LEU A 338 6.26 -1.89 18.17
N ALA A 339 5.31 -1.87 17.23
CA ALA A 339 4.28 -0.85 17.14
C ALA A 339 3.35 -0.86 18.36
N LEU A 340 2.95 -2.03 18.84
CA LEU A 340 2.19 -2.14 20.10
C LEU A 340 2.98 -1.58 21.28
N SER A 341 4.27 -1.90 21.37
CA SER A 341 5.14 -1.37 22.42
C SER A 341 5.27 0.16 22.36
N TRP A 342 5.30 0.72 21.14
CA TRP A 342 5.31 2.14 20.87
C TRP A 342 4.00 2.83 21.28
N ILE A 343 2.84 2.31 20.89
CA ILE A 343 1.55 2.88 21.30
C ILE A 343 1.42 2.87 22.82
N LEU A 344 1.73 1.75 23.46
CA LEU A 344 1.66 1.64 24.91
C LEU A 344 2.63 2.61 25.60
N ALA A 345 3.86 2.75 25.09
CA ALA A 345 4.82 3.69 25.64
C ALA A 345 4.29 5.13 25.58
N ASN A 346 3.71 5.56 24.45
CA ASN A 346 3.10 6.88 24.32
C ASN A 346 1.88 7.05 25.24
N ILE A 347 0.99 6.05 25.34
CA ILE A 347 -0.16 6.08 26.27
C ILE A 347 0.32 6.31 27.71
N ILE A 348 1.34 5.59 28.16
CA ILE A 348 1.88 5.71 29.52
C ILE A 348 2.51 7.08 29.75
N LEU A 349 3.32 7.57 28.80
CA LEU A 349 3.97 8.88 28.91
C LEU A 349 2.93 10.01 29.02
N VAL A 350 1.90 9.99 28.18
CA VAL A 350 0.80 10.96 28.22
C VAL A 350 0.02 10.85 29.54
N ARG A 351 -0.34 9.63 29.97
CA ARG A 351 -1.05 9.42 31.25
C ARG A 351 -0.23 9.82 32.46
N ASN A 352 1.09 9.65 32.42
CA ASN A 352 1.99 10.05 33.50
C ASN A 352 2.14 11.58 33.57
N LYS A 353 2.08 12.29 32.44
CA LYS A 353 2.21 13.76 32.39
C LYS A 353 0.90 14.47 32.73
N PHE A 354 -0.22 14.04 32.15
CA PHE A 354 -1.50 14.76 32.22
C PHE A 354 -2.56 14.06 33.07
N GLY A 355 -2.35 12.79 33.42
CA GLY A 355 -3.28 11.99 34.21
C GLY A 355 -2.75 11.62 35.58
N LYS A 356 -3.40 10.62 36.18
CA LYS A 356 -2.93 9.94 37.39
C LYS A 356 -2.54 8.52 36.99
N LEU A 357 -1.29 8.15 37.26
CA LEU A 357 -0.78 6.80 37.08
C LEU A 357 -0.02 6.40 38.34
N SER A 358 -0.42 5.29 38.97
CA SER A 358 0.30 4.77 40.12
C SER A 358 1.70 4.30 39.71
N LYS A 359 2.65 4.34 40.65
CA LYS A 359 3.98 3.73 40.44
C LYS A 359 3.87 2.23 40.13
N ALA A 360 2.88 1.55 40.69
CA ALA A 360 2.61 0.13 40.43
C ALA A 360 2.14 -0.08 38.97
N ASP A 361 1.16 0.70 38.52
CA ASP A 361 0.64 0.64 37.15
C ASP A 361 1.73 0.99 36.12
N TYR A 362 2.55 2.02 36.40
CA TYR A 362 3.67 2.38 35.53
C TYR A 362 4.63 1.21 35.35
N ARG A 363 5.02 0.54 36.44
CA ARG A 363 5.90 -0.64 36.38
C ARG A 363 5.26 -1.81 35.66
N TYR A 364 3.96 -2.06 35.88
CA TYR A 364 3.22 -3.10 35.19
C TYR A 364 3.23 -2.88 33.67
N TYR A 365 2.88 -1.68 33.21
CA TYR A 365 2.88 -1.39 31.78
C TYR A 365 4.27 -1.36 31.18
N GLU A 366 5.28 -0.94 31.92
CA GLU A 366 6.68 -1.01 31.49
C GLU A 366 7.14 -2.47 31.26
N GLN A 367 6.80 -3.40 32.17
CA GLN A 367 7.10 -4.81 31.99
C GLN A 367 6.39 -5.42 30.76
N LEU A 368 5.15 -5.00 30.50
CA LEU A 368 4.43 -5.40 29.30
C LEU A 368 5.10 -4.87 28.03
N ILE A 369 5.48 -3.58 28.00
CA ILE A 369 6.26 -3.00 26.90
C ILE A 369 7.54 -3.82 26.69
N GLY A 370 8.28 -4.11 27.76
CA GLY A 370 9.50 -4.91 27.67
C GLY A 370 9.26 -6.32 27.10
N THR A 371 8.11 -6.93 27.39
CA THR A 371 7.73 -8.22 26.80
C THR A 371 7.46 -8.09 25.30
N SER A 372 6.70 -7.08 24.87
CA SER A 372 6.44 -6.81 23.46
C SER A 372 7.71 -6.48 22.68
N VAL A 373 8.62 -5.70 23.27
CA VAL A 373 9.92 -5.38 22.67
C VAL A 373 10.76 -6.65 22.51
N LYS A 374 10.85 -7.53 23.51
CA LYS A 374 11.59 -8.80 23.40
C LYS A 374 11.06 -9.67 22.27
N VAL A 375 9.73 -9.84 22.18
CA VAL A 375 9.09 -10.59 21.08
C VAL A 375 9.43 -9.95 19.74
N GLY A 376 9.27 -8.63 19.63
CA GLY A 376 9.61 -7.86 18.43
C GLY A 376 11.07 -8.05 18.02
N VAL A 377 12.02 -7.96 18.94
CA VAL A 377 13.46 -8.11 18.67
C VAL A 377 13.82 -9.53 18.23
N VAL A 378 13.27 -10.57 18.86
CA VAL A 378 13.51 -11.97 18.47
C VAL A 378 13.02 -12.20 17.04
N LEU A 379 11.79 -11.77 16.73
CA LEU A 379 11.25 -11.84 15.38
C LEU A 379 12.05 -10.99 14.39
N LEU A 380 12.54 -9.82 14.80
CA LEU A 380 13.36 -8.95 13.95
C LEU A 380 14.67 -9.64 13.57
N ALA A 381 15.37 -10.21 14.55
CA ALA A 381 16.62 -10.92 14.33
C ALA A 381 16.42 -12.13 13.42
N ALA A 382 15.41 -12.96 13.71
CA ALA A 382 15.04 -14.10 12.86
C ALA A 382 14.70 -13.65 11.43
N GLY A 383 13.90 -12.59 11.30
CA GLY A 383 13.55 -12.01 10.03
C GLY A 383 14.76 -11.50 9.25
N ILE A 384 15.72 -10.82 9.89
CA ILE A 384 16.95 -10.34 9.23
C ILE A 384 17.78 -11.51 8.70
N ILE A 385 17.91 -12.60 9.48
CA ILE A 385 18.62 -13.81 9.04
C ILE A 385 17.91 -14.45 7.84
N LEU A 386 16.59 -14.63 7.93
CA LEU A 386 15.77 -15.15 6.82
C LEU A 386 15.88 -14.28 5.56
N GLY A 387 16.01 -12.96 5.74
CA GLY A 387 16.23 -12.02 4.65
C GLY A 387 17.58 -12.20 3.97
N GLY A 388 18.63 -12.45 4.75
CA GLY A 388 19.95 -12.79 4.22
C GLY A 388 19.94 -14.11 3.44
N VAL A 389 19.23 -15.13 3.93
CA VAL A 389 19.06 -16.40 3.20
C VAL A 389 18.32 -16.19 1.87
N TRP A 390 17.23 -15.41 1.88
CA TRP A 390 16.51 -15.05 0.65
C TRP A 390 17.38 -14.25 -0.32
N ALA A 391 18.19 -13.32 0.17
CA ALA A 391 19.11 -12.52 -0.63
C ALA A 391 20.21 -13.38 -1.27
N ASP A 392 20.73 -14.38 -0.54
CA ASP A 392 21.71 -15.32 -1.07
C ASP A 392 21.12 -16.16 -2.20
N TYR A 393 19.91 -16.70 -1.98
CA TYR A 393 19.18 -17.45 -3.00
C TYR A 393 18.86 -16.60 -4.25
N SER A 394 18.54 -15.32 -4.06
CA SER A 394 18.06 -14.44 -5.12
C SER A 394 19.18 -13.74 -5.91
N TRP A 395 20.28 -13.39 -5.24
CA TRP A 395 21.35 -12.55 -5.79
C TRP A 395 22.75 -13.12 -5.58
N GLY A 396 22.88 -14.33 -5.01
CA GLY A 396 24.16 -14.98 -4.75
C GLY A 396 24.99 -14.31 -3.65
N ARG A 397 24.36 -13.50 -2.79
CA ARG A 397 25.01 -12.90 -1.62
C ARG A 397 24.08 -12.79 -0.41
N PHE A 398 24.58 -13.19 0.74
CA PHE A 398 23.84 -13.08 2.02
C PHE A 398 23.61 -11.63 2.49
N TRP A 399 24.55 -10.73 2.22
CA TRP A 399 24.50 -9.33 2.64
C TRP A 399 25.29 -8.44 1.69
N GLY A 400 24.92 -7.17 1.58
CA GLY A 400 25.53 -6.22 0.64
C GLY A 400 25.30 -4.76 0.97
N TRP A 401 24.97 -4.46 2.23
CA TRP A 401 24.97 -3.10 2.81
C TRP A 401 24.09 -2.10 2.08
N ASP A 402 23.05 -2.56 1.38
CA ASP A 402 22.10 -1.63 0.80
C ASP A 402 21.25 -0.97 1.91
N PRO A 403 20.55 0.14 1.62
CA PRO A 403 19.82 0.86 2.64
C PRO A 403 18.79 0.01 3.43
N LYS A 404 18.17 -1.01 2.83
CA LYS A 404 17.19 -1.84 3.56
C LYS A 404 17.87 -2.76 4.57
N GLU A 405 18.94 -3.41 4.14
CA GLU A 405 19.78 -4.27 4.98
C GLU A 405 20.41 -3.44 6.13
N THR A 406 20.98 -2.28 5.80
CA THR A 406 21.64 -1.41 6.81
C THR A 406 20.65 -0.90 7.85
N TRP A 407 19.46 -0.43 7.43
CA TRP A 407 18.47 0.07 8.38
C TRP A 407 17.83 -1.05 9.22
N SER A 408 17.65 -2.26 8.68
CA SER A 408 17.16 -3.38 9.50
C SER A 408 18.15 -3.72 10.62
N LEU A 409 19.46 -3.70 10.33
CA LEU A 409 20.51 -3.85 11.33
C LEU A 409 20.50 -2.72 12.36
N ILE A 410 20.35 -1.45 11.93
CA ILE A 410 20.25 -0.30 12.85
C ILE A 410 19.07 -0.48 13.82
N VAL A 411 17.89 -0.87 13.33
CA VAL A 411 16.72 -1.12 14.19
C VAL A 411 17.02 -2.21 15.20
N LEU A 412 17.62 -3.32 14.76
CA LEU A 412 17.97 -4.43 15.64
C LEU A 412 18.96 -3.99 16.75
N LEU A 413 20.06 -3.34 16.36
CA LEU A 413 21.07 -2.85 17.31
C LEU A 413 20.48 -1.82 18.28
N PHE A 414 19.61 -0.93 17.80
CA PHE A 414 18.96 0.08 18.63
C PHE A 414 18.10 -0.55 19.73
N TYR A 415 17.23 -1.50 19.38
CA TYR A 415 16.40 -2.17 20.37
C TYR A 415 17.18 -3.14 21.27
N MET A 416 18.24 -3.79 20.75
CA MET A 416 19.14 -4.58 21.59
C MET A 416 19.87 -3.71 22.61
N ALA A 417 20.32 -2.51 22.24
CA ALA A 417 20.94 -1.57 23.18
C ALA A 417 19.96 -1.13 24.29
N ILE A 418 18.69 -0.88 23.94
CA ILE A 418 17.64 -0.56 24.93
C ILE A 418 17.43 -1.73 25.90
N LEU A 419 17.28 -2.95 25.38
CA LEU A 419 17.07 -4.15 26.21
C LEU A 419 18.29 -4.46 27.08
N HIS A 420 19.50 -4.37 26.53
CA HIS A 420 20.74 -4.58 27.25
C HIS A 420 20.91 -3.54 28.35
N GLY A 421 20.71 -2.26 28.04
CA GLY A 421 20.77 -1.19 29.03
C GLY A 421 19.73 -1.32 30.15
N LYS A 422 18.55 -1.89 29.87
CA LYS A 422 17.56 -2.21 30.90
C LYS A 422 18.01 -3.39 31.77
N TYR A 423 18.59 -4.42 31.17
CA TYR A 423 19.10 -5.60 31.87
C TYR A 423 20.30 -5.25 32.78
N THR A 424 21.19 -4.37 32.34
CA THR A 424 22.37 -3.90 33.10
C THR A 424 22.10 -2.71 34.02
N ASN A 425 20.83 -2.28 34.14
CA ASN A 425 20.39 -1.12 34.92
C ASN A 425 20.99 0.24 34.49
N TRP A 426 21.62 0.35 33.31
CA TRP A 426 22.07 1.63 32.73
C TRP A 426 20.89 2.52 32.33
N VAL A 427 19.79 1.89 31.92
CA VAL A 427 18.54 2.54 31.51
C VAL A 427 17.48 2.29 32.58
N ASN A 428 17.15 3.35 33.32
CA ASN A 428 16.08 3.29 34.31
C ASN A 428 14.70 3.09 33.64
N THR A 429 13.70 2.72 34.44
CA THR A 429 12.32 2.43 34.00
C THR A 429 11.68 3.55 33.19
N HIS A 430 11.89 4.82 33.54
CA HIS A 430 11.30 5.94 32.79
C HIS A 430 12.00 6.14 31.44
N ARG A 431 13.35 6.11 31.43
CA ARG A 431 14.15 6.18 30.20
C ARG A 431 13.85 5.03 29.25
N PHE A 432 13.61 3.82 29.77
CA PHE A 432 13.23 2.66 28.95
C PHE A 432 11.94 2.92 28.15
N VAL A 433 10.92 3.50 28.78
CA VAL A 433 9.66 3.85 28.11
C VAL A 433 9.87 4.94 27.06
N ILE A 434 10.64 5.99 27.38
CA ILE A 434 10.98 7.06 26.42
C ILE A 434 11.75 6.50 25.21
N LEU A 435 12.78 5.68 25.45
CA LEU A 435 13.60 5.09 24.40
C LEU A 435 12.79 4.11 23.54
N THR A 436 11.85 3.37 24.13
CA THR A 436 10.95 2.49 23.36
C THR A 436 10.00 3.31 22.47
N ALA A 437 9.45 4.42 22.99
CA ALA A 437 8.64 5.33 22.19
C ALA A 437 9.45 5.98 21.05
N ALA A 438 10.69 6.40 21.31
CA ALA A 438 11.59 6.93 20.29
C ALA A 438 12.03 5.85 19.27
N GLY A 439 12.24 4.62 19.72
CA GLY A 439 12.78 3.54 18.91
C GLY A 439 11.93 3.17 17.71
N PHE A 440 10.62 3.39 17.78
CA PHE A 440 9.74 3.13 16.64
C PHE A 440 10.01 4.06 15.45
N MET A 441 10.63 5.22 15.66
CA MET A 441 11.10 6.07 14.57
C MET A 441 12.15 5.34 13.70
N SER A 442 12.99 4.48 14.30
CA SER A 442 13.95 3.67 13.54
C SER A 442 13.24 2.62 12.67
N VAL A 443 12.18 1.99 13.18
CA VAL A 443 11.32 1.05 12.42
C VAL A 443 10.68 1.76 11.24
N MET A 444 10.12 2.95 11.47
CA MET A 444 9.50 3.75 10.42
C MET A 444 10.51 4.21 9.36
N MET A 445 11.76 4.49 9.74
CA MET A 445 12.83 4.76 8.78
C MET A 445 13.17 3.51 7.95
N ALA A 446 13.33 2.35 8.57
CA ALA A 446 13.63 1.10 7.86
C ALA A 446 12.48 0.68 6.92
N TRP A 447 11.23 0.83 7.36
CA TRP A 447 10.05 0.40 6.63
C TRP A 447 9.64 1.42 5.54
N PHE A 448 9.36 2.66 5.91
CA PHE A 448 8.92 3.72 5.00
C PHE A 448 10.10 4.54 4.45
N GLY A 449 10.99 5.02 5.32
CA GLY A 449 12.07 5.93 4.92
C GLY A 449 12.98 5.37 3.82
N VAL A 450 13.39 4.11 3.91
CA VAL A 450 14.19 3.49 2.85
C VAL A 450 13.43 3.40 1.52
N ASN A 451 12.12 3.16 1.55
CA ASN A 451 11.30 3.04 0.33
C ASN A 451 11.04 4.38 -0.35
N TYR A 452 10.69 5.41 0.43
CA TYR A 452 10.22 6.69 -0.10
C TYR A 452 11.29 7.80 -0.12
N ILE A 453 12.30 7.76 0.76
CA ILE A 453 13.32 8.81 0.87
C ILE A 453 14.62 8.38 0.21
N LEU A 454 15.15 7.21 0.57
CA LEU A 454 16.45 6.76 0.05
C LEU A 454 16.33 6.16 -1.34
N ALA A 455 15.21 5.48 -1.64
CA ALA A 455 14.79 4.96 -2.95
C ALA A 455 15.86 4.22 -3.78
N THR A 456 16.93 3.75 -3.14
CA THR A 456 18.14 3.17 -3.73
C THR A 456 18.31 1.73 -3.25
N GLY A 457 19.03 0.92 -4.03
CA GLY A 457 19.20 -0.51 -3.75
C GLY A 457 18.16 -1.42 -4.40
N LEU A 458 18.43 -2.72 -4.38
CA LEU A 458 17.62 -3.77 -5.01
C LEU A 458 16.28 -4.01 -4.29
N HIS A 459 16.15 -3.54 -3.05
CA HIS A 459 14.99 -3.76 -2.18
C HIS A 459 13.99 -2.59 -2.13
N SER A 460 14.19 -1.55 -2.94
CA SER A 460 13.30 -0.37 -2.94
C SER A 460 12.25 -0.50 -4.05
N TYR A 461 11.05 -0.94 -3.65
CA TYR A 461 9.92 -1.24 -4.55
C TYR A 461 8.77 -0.22 -4.51
N GLY A 462 8.80 0.75 -3.57
CA GLY A 462 7.69 1.67 -3.33
C GLY A 462 8.09 3.15 -3.36
N PHE A 463 8.60 3.66 -4.48
CA PHE A 463 8.86 5.10 -4.60
C PHE A 463 7.56 5.84 -4.95
N SER A 464 7.20 6.88 -4.21
CA SER A 464 6.06 7.75 -4.55
C SER A 464 6.16 9.12 -3.89
N GLU A 465 5.47 10.10 -4.49
CA GLU A 465 5.23 11.40 -3.88
C GLU A 465 4.36 11.26 -2.60
N GLY A 466 4.69 12.02 -1.54
CA GLY A 466 3.95 12.06 -0.28
C GLY A 466 4.54 11.23 0.88
N GLY A 467 5.33 10.19 0.59
CA GLY A 467 5.91 9.34 1.64
C GLY A 467 6.90 10.08 2.57
N ALA A 468 7.67 11.03 2.02
CA ALA A 468 8.58 11.87 2.80
C ALA A 468 7.83 12.82 3.75
N ILE A 469 6.72 13.43 3.29
CA ILE A 469 5.88 14.31 4.12
C ILE A 469 5.23 13.51 5.24
N PHE A 470 4.71 12.32 4.93
CA PHE A 470 4.15 11.40 5.92
C PHE A 470 5.19 11.05 7.00
N LEU A 471 6.38 10.61 6.60
CA LEU A 471 7.43 10.24 7.56
C LEU A 471 7.93 11.44 8.37
N GLY A 472 8.13 12.60 7.72
CA GLY A 472 8.54 13.83 8.39
C GLY A 472 7.50 14.30 9.41
N SER A 473 6.22 14.25 9.06
CA SER A 473 5.11 14.58 9.99
C SER A 473 5.06 13.60 11.16
N PHE A 474 5.23 12.31 10.89
CA PHE A 474 5.30 11.29 11.93
C PHE A 474 6.48 11.54 12.90
N PHE A 475 7.67 11.82 12.38
CA PHE A 475 8.85 12.13 13.21
C PHE A 475 8.68 13.41 14.02
N LEU A 476 8.10 14.45 13.42
CA LEU A 476 7.81 15.70 14.11
C LEU A 476 6.83 15.48 15.26
N ILE A 477 5.70 14.83 15.01
CA ILE A 477 4.68 14.53 16.03
C ILE A 477 5.27 13.67 17.15
N GLN A 478 6.01 12.61 16.82
CA GLN A 478 6.63 11.76 17.83
C GLN A 478 7.66 12.53 18.67
N THR A 479 8.48 13.38 18.04
CA THR A 479 9.46 14.20 18.74
C THR A 479 8.78 15.20 19.68
N ILE A 480 7.68 15.83 19.25
CA ILE A 480 6.87 16.72 20.09
C ILE A 480 6.32 15.95 21.31
N ILE A 481 5.76 14.75 21.11
CA ILE A 481 5.28 13.91 22.23
C ILE A 481 6.41 13.60 23.21
N LEU A 482 7.60 13.25 22.71
CA LEU A 482 8.76 12.95 23.56
C LEU A 482 9.24 14.18 24.34
N ILE A 483 9.26 15.36 23.74
CA ILE A 483 9.64 16.61 24.42
C ILE A 483 8.62 16.97 25.51
N ILE A 484 7.32 16.94 25.17
CA ILE A 484 6.24 17.33 26.09
C ILE A 484 6.08 16.32 27.24
N CYS A 485 6.08 15.02 26.93
CA CYS A 485 5.75 13.97 27.89
C CYS A 485 6.98 13.25 28.48
N GLY A 486 8.13 13.28 27.81
CA GLY A 486 9.37 12.64 28.27
C GLY A 486 10.13 13.45 29.33
N ILE A 487 9.91 14.76 29.42
CA ILE A 487 10.44 15.58 30.50
C ILE A 487 9.44 15.57 31.66
N SER A 488 9.74 14.76 32.69
CA SER A 488 8.98 14.77 33.95
C SER A 488 9.16 16.13 34.64
N LEU A 489 8.18 17.03 34.52
CA LEU A 489 8.15 18.33 35.24
C LEU A 489 7.81 18.17 36.73
N LYS A 490 7.58 16.95 37.22
CA LYS A 490 7.46 16.66 38.65
C LYS A 490 8.68 15.87 39.10
N GLY A 491 9.39 16.43 40.07
CA GLY A 491 10.73 16.04 40.50
C GLY A 491 10.93 14.54 40.65
N PHE A 492 11.84 14.01 39.83
CA PHE A 492 12.63 12.81 40.14
C PHE A 492 13.94 13.21 40.84
N LYS A 493 13.88 14.17 41.78
CA LYS A 493 14.86 14.28 42.86
C LYS A 493 14.30 13.46 44.02
N ASN A 494 15.03 12.43 44.45
CA ASN A 494 14.75 11.49 45.57
C ASN A 494 14.22 10.10 45.18
N ALA A 495 14.88 9.43 44.22
CA ALA A 495 14.83 7.97 44.13
C ALA A 495 16.21 7.38 43.76
N GLN A 496 17.25 7.88 44.44
CA GLN A 496 18.20 6.94 45.05
C GLN A 496 17.53 6.47 46.35
N VAL A 497 17.80 5.24 46.80
CA VAL A 497 17.17 4.54 47.95
C VAL A 497 15.92 3.74 47.57
N THR A 498 16.08 2.62 46.87
CA THR A 498 16.27 1.25 47.44
C THR A 498 16.15 0.22 46.31
N SER A 499 17.21 -0.60 46.21
CA SER A 499 17.34 -1.94 45.60
C SER A 499 16.17 -2.52 44.81
#